data_AF-A0A1F9VFI3-F1
#
_entry.id   AF-A0A1F9VFI3-F1
#
_cell.length_a   1.000
_cell.length_b   1.000
_cell.length_c   1.000
_cell.angle_alpha   90.00
_cell.angle_beta   90.00
_cell.angle_gamma   90.00
#
_symmetry.space_group_name_H-M   'P 1'
#
loop_
_entity.id
_entity.type
_entity.pdbx_description
1 polymer ?
#
loop_
_entity_poly.entity_id
_entity_poly.type
_entity_poly.pdbx_seq_one_letter_code
_entity_poly.pdbx_strand_id
1 'polypeptide(L)'
;MVSLGDFSQKYVWVTLIGFFSTAFFMAAKIKGDILWGIVAAAGAALLLGVTSIPHSAFAAPSFTTFFAPFQTVNGQLALVQALAPGLLFAVFAIMLTDFFDTMGTVVAVGEQAGFVNQDGTVRDIRKILVVDSAAAAVGGLFGASSITTYIESAAGVAEGGRTGLSAVVTGLLFGLCAFFAPLIQMIGGGYRLQNAAHYGLFVNSGFTPPADLIPPGTGDYFVYPITAGALVIVGSLMMKTVRDIHWDNFEEALPAFLTMVGIPLTYNISHGIGFGFISYTAIKLARGKFRQVHPLMYFVSLAFLLSFILASK
;
A
#
# COMPACT_ATOMS: atom_id res chain seq x y z
N MET A 1 8.08 -22.18 -2.46
CA MET A 1 7.37 -23.23 -1.68
C MET A 1 6.58 -22.52 -0.59
N VAL A 2 5.27 -22.71 -0.51
CA VAL A 2 4.44 -22.12 0.55
C VAL A 2 4.32 -23.17 1.65
N SER A 3 4.96 -22.94 2.80
CA SER A 3 4.77 -23.75 4.00
C SER A 3 3.61 -23.20 4.82
N LEU A 4 2.91 -24.07 5.54
CA LEU A 4 2.02 -23.63 6.62
C LEU A 4 2.83 -22.85 7.66
N GLY A 5 2.25 -21.77 8.18
CA GLY A 5 2.86 -20.94 9.22
C GLY A 5 2.97 -21.69 10.55
N ASP A 6 3.94 -21.31 11.37
CA ASP A 6 4.16 -21.90 12.69
C ASP A 6 3.13 -21.40 13.71
N PHE A 7 2.16 -22.26 14.06
CA PHE A 7 1.11 -21.96 15.05
C PHE A 7 1.62 -21.95 16.50
N SER A 8 2.87 -22.33 16.77
CA SER A 8 3.48 -22.18 18.09
C SER A 8 3.72 -20.69 18.44
N GLN A 9 3.77 -19.84 17.41
CA GLN A 9 4.10 -18.44 17.56
C GLN A 9 2.91 -17.60 18.03
N LYS A 10 3.12 -16.82 19.09
CA LYS A 10 2.06 -15.99 19.70
C LYS A 10 1.50 -14.92 18.75
N TYR A 11 2.34 -14.36 17.87
CA TYR A 11 1.90 -13.34 16.91
C TYR A 11 0.95 -13.89 15.84
N VAL A 12 1.02 -15.18 15.50
CA VAL A 12 0.09 -15.82 14.55
C VAL A 12 -1.32 -15.85 15.14
N TRP A 13 -1.44 -16.20 16.43
CA TRP A 13 -2.73 -16.20 17.13
C TRP A 13 -3.35 -14.81 17.23
N VAL A 14 -2.55 -13.78 17.46
CA VAL A 14 -3.03 -12.38 17.43
C VAL A 14 -3.67 -12.04 16.08
N THR A 15 -2.99 -12.38 14.97
CA THR A 15 -3.51 -12.16 13.61
C THR A 15 -4.81 -12.91 13.37
N LEU A 16 -4.88 -14.19 13.76
CA LEU A 16 -6.08 -15.01 13.59
C LEU A 16 -7.26 -14.48 14.41
N ILE A 17 -7.03 -14.10 15.67
CA ILE A 17 -8.06 -13.49 16.53
C ILE A 17 -8.55 -12.19 15.89
N GLY A 18 -7.65 -11.33 15.41
CA GLY A 18 -8.03 -10.09 14.71
C GLY A 18 -8.84 -10.35 13.45
N PHE A 19 -8.43 -11.31 12.63
CA PHE A 19 -9.14 -11.69 11.40
C PHE A 19 -10.55 -12.24 11.69
N PHE A 20 -10.65 -13.26 12.56
CA PHE A 20 -11.94 -13.89 12.85
C PHE A 20 -12.89 -12.98 13.64
N SER A 21 -12.38 -12.14 14.53
CA SER A 21 -13.21 -11.14 15.23
C SER A 21 -13.75 -10.10 14.26
N THR A 22 -12.92 -9.57 13.35
CA THR A 22 -13.36 -8.65 12.29
C THR A 22 -14.45 -9.30 11.43
N ALA A 23 -14.21 -10.54 10.96
CA ALA A 23 -15.17 -11.29 10.17
C ALA A 23 -16.49 -11.53 10.92
N PHE A 24 -16.42 -11.82 12.22
CA PHE A 24 -17.59 -11.99 13.08
C PHE A 24 -18.39 -10.69 13.22
N PHE A 25 -17.74 -9.56 13.55
CA PHE A 25 -18.42 -8.28 13.69
C PHE A 25 -19.06 -7.81 12.37
N MET A 26 -18.39 -8.09 11.24
CA MET A 26 -18.92 -7.82 9.91
C MET A 26 -20.14 -8.70 9.60
N ALA A 27 -20.07 -10.01 9.89
CA ALA A 27 -21.20 -10.93 9.72
C ALA A 27 -22.39 -10.55 10.62
N ALA A 28 -22.11 -10.05 11.82
CA ALA A 28 -23.10 -9.53 12.76
C ALA A 28 -23.63 -8.13 12.41
N LYS A 29 -23.12 -7.49 11.34
CA LYS A 29 -23.50 -6.14 10.89
C LYS A 29 -23.37 -5.07 11.99
N ILE A 30 -22.33 -5.18 12.82
CA ILE A 30 -22.05 -4.19 13.87
C ILE A 30 -21.32 -2.99 13.25
N LYS A 31 -21.73 -1.77 13.62
CA LYS A 31 -21.07 -0.55 13.15
C LYS A 31 -19.64 -0.47 13.71
N GLY A 32 -18.67 -0.20 12.85
CA GLY A 32 -17.25 -0.18 13.21
C GLY A 32 -16.64 -1.59 13.36
N ASP A 33 -17.15 -2.56 12.60
CA ASP A 33 -16.68 -3.95 12.54
C ASP A 33 -15.15 -4.10 12.45
N ILE A 34 -14.50 -3.35 11.55
CA ILE A 34 -13.03 -3.35 11.40
C ILE A 34 -12.35 -2.79 12.65
N LEU A 35 -12.89 -1.70 13.22
CA LEU A 35 -12.33 -1.08 14.42
C LEU A 35 -12.41 -2.03 15.63
N TRP A 36 -13.55 -2.69 15.83
CA TRP A 36 -13.72 -3.67 16.89
C TRP A 36 -12.80 -4.88 16.73
N GLY A 37 -12.55 -5.31 15.49
CA GLY A 37 -11.56 -6.34 15.17
C GLY A 37 -10.13 -5.96 15.56
N ILE A 38 -9.72 -4.72 15.27
CA ILE A 38 -8.41 -4.19 15.68
C ILE A 38 -8.31 -4.11 17.20
N VAL A 39 -9.36 -3.68 17.89
CA VAL A 39 -9.40 -3.63 19.37
C VAL A 39 -9.28 -5.04 19.96
N ALA A 40 -9.98 -6.03 19.40
CA ALA A 40 -9.87 -7.43 19.84
C ALA A 40 -8.45 -7.98 19.61
N ALA A 41 -7.83 -7.68 18.46
CA ALA A 41 -6.46 -8.07 18.15
C ALA A 41 -5.46 -7.40 19.11
N ALA A 42 -5.63 -6.11 19.42
CA ALA A 42 -4.79 -5.39 20.36
C ALA A 42 -4.92 -5.97 21.78
N GLY A 43 -6.14 -6.30 22.22
CA GLY A 43 -6.37 -6.98 23.50
C GLY A 43 -5.69 -8.35 23.56
N ALA A 44 -5.80 -9.15 22.50
CA ALA A 44 -5.11 -10.44 22.40
C ALA A 44 -3.58 -10.27 22.41
N ALA A 45 -3.05 -9.25 21.74
CA ALA A 45 -1.63 -8.94 21.72
C ALA A 45 -1.09 -8.57 23.11
N LEU A 46 -1.87 -7.85 23.90
CA LEU A 46 -1.55 -7.53 25.30
C LEU A 46 -1.58 -8.78 26.18
N LEU A 47 -2.62 -9.62 26.05
CA LEU A 47 -2.76 -10.85 26.84
C LEU A 47 -1.67 -11.88 26.55
N LEU A 48 -1.26 -12.00 25.28
CA LEU A 48 -0.20 -12.92 24.85
C LEU A 48 1.21 -12.36 25.07
N GLY A 49 1.34 -11.09 25.47
CA GLY A 49 2.62 -10.41 25.67
C GLY A 49 3.39 -10.15 24.36
N VAL A 50 2.68 -10.01 23.24
CA VAL A 50 3.23 -9.64 21.92
C VAL A 50 3.50 -8.13 21.85
N THR A 51 2.67 -7.33 22.53
CA THR A 51 2.86 -5.88 22.69
C THR A 51 2.75 -5.49 24.16
N SER A 52 3.38 -4.38 24.53
CA SER A 52 3.35 -3.82 25.89
C SER A 52 2.61 -2.51 25.91
N ILE A 53 1.95 -2.21 27.04
CA ILE A 53 1.30 -0.92 27.24
C ILE A 53 2.38 0.16 27.30
N PRO A 54 2.30 1.22 26.48
CA PRO A 54 3.29 2.28 26.51
C PRO A 54 3.28 3.00 27.86
N HIS A 55 4.45 3.39 28.35
CA HIS A 55 4.60 4.11 29.63
C HIS A 55 3.85 5.44 29.66
N SER A 56 3.63 6.08 28.51
CA SER A 56 2.80 7.26 28.35
C SER A 56 1.83 7.07 27.19
N ALA A 57 0.56 7.42 27.39
CA ALA A 57 -0.43 7.46 26.33
C ALA A 57 -0.25 8.68 25.39
N PHE A 58 0.47 9.70 25.87
CA PHE A 58 0.67 10.98 25.21
C PHE A 58 2.16 11.23 24.96
N ALA A 59 2.48 11.72 23.77
CA ALA A 59 3.79 12.25 23.41
C ALA A 59 3.64 13.48 22.52
N ALA A 60 4.54 14.45 22.68
CA ALA A 60 4.60 15.57 21.74
C ALA A 60 5.05 15.06 20.36
N PRO A 61 4.44 15.53 19.25
CA PRO A 61 4.85 15.14 17.91
C PRO A 61 6.29 15.57 17.65
N SER A 62 7.07 14.68 17.05
CA SER A 62 8.44 14.98 16.62
C SER A 62 8.43 15.66 15.26
N PHE A 63 9.17 16.75 15.13
CA PHE A 63 9.40 17.44 13.86
C PHE A 63 10.80 17.19 13.32
N THR A 64 11.46 16.09 13.74
CA THR A 64 12.82 15.78 13.33
C THR A 64 12.96 15.53 11.83
N THR A 65 11.90 15.13 11.14
CA THR A 65 11.88 14.87 9.69
C THR A 65 11.38 16.05 8.87
N PHE A 66 11.11 17.20 9.49
CA PHE A 66 10.68 18.39 8.77
C PHE A 66 11.75 18.84 7.78
N PHE A 67 11.35 19.16 6.56
CA PHE A 67 12.26 19.45 5.45
C PHE A 67 13.23 18.30 5.15
N ALA A 68 12.80 17.04 5.28
CA ALA A 68 13.62 15.84 5.06
C ALA A 68 14.51 15.89 3.79
N PRO A 69 14.03 16.36 2.61
CA PRO A 69 14.89 16.44 1.41
C PRO A 69 16.11 17.36 1.56
N PHE A 70 16.01 18.36 2.44
CA PHE A 70 17.07 19.34 2.72
C PHE A 70 17.94 18.95 3.92
N GLN A 71 17.64 17.83 4.57
CA GLN A 71 18.47 17.31 5.65
C GLN A 71 19.68 16.56 5.09
N THR A 72 20.75 16.52 5.88
CA THR A 72 21.98 15.83 5.52
C THR A 72 21.90 14.36 5.92
N VAL A 73 21.98 13.46 4.95
CA VAL A 73 22.08 12.01 5.14
C VAL A 73 23.47 11.58 4.71
N ASN A 74 24.24 10.92 5.58
CA ASN A 74 25.61 10.45 5.26
C ASN A 74 26.55 11.54 4.69
N GLY A 75 26.44 12.78 5.18
CA GLY A 75 27.31 13.89 4.75
C GLY A 75 26.93 14.58 3.44
N GLN A 76 25.84 14.18 2.77
CA GLN A 76 25.28 14.86 1.61
C GLN A 76 23.80 15.20 1.81
N LEU A 77 23.29 16.18 1.08
CA LEU A 77 21.86 16.49 1.09
C LEU A 77 21.05 15.28 0.59
N ALA A 78 19.99 14.92 1.31
CA ALA A 78 19.12 13.79 0.96
C ALA A 78 18.58 13.92 -0.47
N LEU A 79 18.22 15.13 -0.91
CA LEU A 79 17.77 15.41 -2.27
C LEU A 79 18.83 15.05 -3.33
N VAL A 80 20.11 15.33 -3.06
CA VAL A 80 21.21 15.01 -3.98
C VAL A 80 21.40 13.50 -4.07
N GLN A 81 21.25 12.78 -2.96
CA GLN A 81 21.29 11.31 -2.96
C GLN A 81 20.10 10.72 -3.71
N ALA A 82 18.90 11.26 -3.55
CA ALA A 82 17.71 10.80 -4.27
C ALA A 82 17.83 10.95 -5.80
N LEU A 83 18.62 11.92 -6.26
CA LEU A 83 18.94 12.15 -7.68
C LEU A 83 20.04 11.22 -8.22
N ALA A 84 20.60 10.32 -7.41
CA ALA A 84 21.57 9.35 -7.87
C ALA A 84 20.95 8.44 -8.95
N PRO A 85 21.68 8.10 -10.03
CA PRO A 85 21.12 7.33 -11.16
C PRO A 85 20.40 6.02 -10.76
N GLY A 86 20.91 5.30 -9.76
CA GLY A 86 20.27 4.07 -9.26
C GLY A 86 18.93 4.31 -8.56
N LEU A 87 18.80 5.43 -7.84
CA LEU A 87 17.57 5.79 -7.12
C LEU A 87 16.56 6.50 -8.01
N LEU A 88 16.99 7.20 -9.06
CA LEU A 88 16.10 7.84 -10.04
C LEU A 88 15.10 6.85 -10.64
N PHE A 89 15.52 5.62 -10.93
CA PHE A 89 14.63 4.57 -11.42
C PHE A 89 13.58 4.17 -10.38
N ALA A 90 13.98 4.01 -9.11
CA ALA A 90 13.06 3.70 -8.02
C ALA A 90 12.07 4.85 -7.77
N VAL A 91 12.55 6.09 -7.79
CA VAL A 91 11.71 7.30 -7.67
C VAL A 91 10.70 7.37 -8.81
N PHE A 92 11.13 7.14 -10.05
CA PHE A 92 10.25 7.10 -11.21
C PHE A 92 9.19 5.99 -11.09
N ALA A 93 9.59 4.79 -10.67
CA ALA A 93 8.68 3.67 -10.46
C ALA A 93 7.65 3.94 -9.35
N ILE A 94 8.07 4.50 -8.22
CA ILE A 94 7.19 4.90 -7.11
C ILE A 94 6.25 6.01 -7.56
N MET A 95 6.74 7.06 -8.23
CA MET A 95 5.91 8.15 -8.77
C MET A 95 4.84 7.63 -9.72
N LEU A 96 5.22 6.70 -10.61
CA LEU A 96 4.26 6.13 -11.53
C LEU A 96 3.22 5.27 -10.81
N THR A 97 3.65 4.51 -9.80
CA THR A 97 2.74 3.71 -8.97
C THR A 97 1.75 4.60 -8.23
N ASP A 98 2.22 5.68 -7.62
CA ASP A 98 1.42 6.68 -6.92
C ASP A 98 0.41 7.36 -7.86
N PHE A 99 0.85 7.76 -9.07
CA PHE A 99 -0.05 8.31 -10.08
C PHE A 99 -1.21 7.35 -10.41
N PHE A 100 -0.92 6.05 -10.56
CA PHE A 100 -1.96 5.07 -10.86
C PHE A 100 -2.82 4.71 -9.65
N ASP A 101 -2.29 4.77 -8.44
CA ASP A 101 -3.08 4.61 -7.21
C ASP A 101 -4.09 5.75 -7.06
N THR A 102 -3.65 7.00 -7.26
CA THR A 102 -4.53 8.17 -7.30
C THR A 102 -5.59 8.03 -8.39
N MET A 103 -5.20 7.67 -9.62
CA MET A 103 -6.17 7.49 -10.72
C MET A 103 -7.20 6.40 -10.42
N GLY A 104 -6.75 5.24 -9.92
CA GLY A 104 -7.62 4.12 -9.56
C GLY A 104 -8.58 4.50 -8.43
N THR A 105 -8.07 5.16 -7.39
CA THR A 105 -8.86 5.63 -6.25
C THR A 105 -9.86 6.70 -6.66
N VAL A 106 -9.46 7.68 -7.47
CA VAL A 106 -10.34 8.77 -7.92
C VAL A 106 -11.50 8.25 -8.76
N VAL A 107 -11.27 7.23 -9.60
CA VAL A 107 -12.33 6.57 -10.36
C VAL A 107 -13.27 5.81 -9.42
N ALA A 108 -12.74 4.95 -8.56
CA ALA A 108 -13.57 4.08 -7.71
C ALA A 108 -14.34 4.85 -6.63
N VAL A 109 -13.71 5.83 -5.98
CA VAL A 109 -14.38 6.73 -5.03
C VAL A 109 -15.36 7.66 -5.75
N GLY A 110 -14.99 8.14 -6.95
CA GLY A 110 -15.85 8.95 -7.80
C GLY A 110 -17.11 8.23 -8.23
N GLU A 111 -17.01 6.94 -8.57
CA GLU A 111 -18.14 6.09 -8.93
C GLU A 111 -19.09 5.93 -7.75
N GLN A 112 -18.55 5.63 -6.56
CA GLN A 112 -19.33 5.53 -5.33
C GLN A 112 -19.99 6.87 -4.93
N ALA A 113 -19.38 8.00 -5.28
CA ALA A 113 -19.92 9.34 -5.06
C ALA A 113 -20.94 9.78 -6.13
N GLY A 114 -21.02 9.08 -7.27
CA GLY A 114 -21.83 9.49 -8.42
C GLY A 114 -21.22 10.65 -9.22
N PHE A 115 -19.88 10.80 -9.21
CA PHE A 115 -19.13 11.85 -9.91
C PHE A 115 -18.39 11.35 -11.17
N VAL A 116 -18.56 10.08 -11.53
CA VAL A 116 -18.08 9.50 -12.79
C VAL A 116 -19.15 9.67 -13.87
N ASN A 117 -18.75 10.22 -15.01
CA ASN A 117 -19.61 10.38 -16.19
C ASN A 117 -19.87 9.02 -16.87
N GLN A 118 -20.88 8.94 -17.74
CA GLN A 118 -21.21 7.71 -18.48
C GLN A 118 -20.09 7.20 -19.41
N ASP A 119 -19.11 8.05 -19.72
CA ASP A 119 -17.92 7.72 -20.53
C ASP A 119 -16.75 7.19 -19.67
N GLY A 120 -16.95 7.02 -18.36
CA GLY A 120 -15.91 6.58 -17.41
C GLY A 120 -14.95 7.70 -16.99
N THR A 121 -15.17 8.95 -17.42
CA THR A 121 -14.32 10.08 -17.01
C THR A 121 -14.77 10.65 -15.68
N VAL A 122 -13.81 11.04 -14.83
CA VAL A 122 -14.08 11.73 -13.57
C VAL A 122 -14.10 13.23 -13.81
N ARG A 123 -15.12 13.91 -13.29
CA ARG A 123 -15.22 15.38 -13.39
C ARG A 123 -14.00 16.04 -12.74
N ASP A 124 -13.43 17.04 -13.42
CA ASP A 124 -12.31 17.84 -12.90
C ASP A 124 -11.03 17.04 -12.56
N ILE A 125 -10.79 15.89 -13.21
CA ILE A 125 -9.66 14.99 -12.91
C ILE A 125 -8.30 15.70 -12.84
N ARG A 126 -8.06 16.70 -13.71
CA ARG A 126 -6.82 17.48 -13.69
C ARG A 126 -6.63 18.26 -12.39
N LYS A 127 -7.70 18.82 -11.82
CA LYS A 127 -7.63 19.54 -10.54
C LYS A 127 -7.35 18.57 -9.40
N ILE A 128 -7.98 17.40 -9.44
CA ILE A 128 -7.78 16.34 -8.44
C ILE A 128 -6.31 15.89 -8.44
N LEU A 129 -5.77 15.55 -9.62
CA LEU A 129 -4.37 15.12 -9.77
C LEU A 129 -3.36 16.19 -9.33
N VAL A 130 -3.65 17.48 -9.56
CA VAL A 130 -2.78 18.58 -9.09
C VAL A 130 -2.78 18.67 -7.57
N VAL A 131 -3.95 18.55 -6.93
CA VAL A 131 -4.06 18.57 -5.46
C VAL A 131 -3.33 17.37 -4.85
N ASP A 132 -3.51 16.19 -5.44
CA ASP A 132 -2.85 14.96 -5.03
C ASP A 132 -1.32 15.04 -5.16
N SER A 133 -0.82 15.48 -6.32
CA SER A 133 0.63 15.69 -6.52
C SER A 133 1.22 16.73 -5.56
N ALA A 134 0.45 17.76 -5.21
CA ALA A 134 0.86 18.74 -4.21
C ALA A 134 0.89 18.12 -2.80
N ALA A 135 -0.09 17.30 -2.44
CA ALA A 135 -0.13 16.57 -1.18
C ALA A 135 1.03 15.58 -1.06
N ALA A 136 1.33 14.82 -2.13
CA ALA A 136 2.49 13.95 -2.25
C ALA A 136 3.81 14.68 -1.98
N ALA A 137 4.01 15.84 -2.62
CA ALA A 137 5.18 16.68 -2.43
C ALA A 137 5.29 17.21 -0.98
N VAL A 138 4.17 17.61 -0.37
CA VAL A 138 4.11 18.02 1.04
C VAL A 138 4.44 16.85 1.96
N GLY A 139 3.95 15.64 1.69
CA GLY A 139 4.31 14.43 2.43
C GLY A 139 5.82 14.20 2.44
N GLY A 140 6.43 14.23 1.26
CA GLY A 140 7.89 14.08 1.10
C GLY A 140 8.70 15.18 1.80
N LEU A 141 8.22 16.44 1.77
CA LEU A 141 8.85 17.55 2.50
C LEU A 141 8.89 17.32 4.02
N PHE A 142 7.87 16.66 4.58
CA PHE A 142 7.76 16.39 6.01
C PHE A 142 8.39 15.03 6.40
N GLY A 143 9.03 14.35 5.45
CA GLY A 143 9.63 13.02 5.62
C GLY A 143 8.59 11.91 5.84
N ALA A 144 7.35 12.14 5.44
CA ALA A 144 6.33 11.12 5.34
C ALA A 144 6.37 10.46 3.94
N SER A 145 5.66 9.34 3.80
CA SER A 145 5.37 8.75 2.48
C SER A 145 4.50 9.69 1.63
N SER A 146 4.32 9.35 0.34
CA SER A 146 3.42 10.10 -0.53
C SER A 146 2.01 10.13 0.08
N ILE A 147 1.47 11.34 0.29
CA ILE A 147 0.10 11.52 0.75
C ILE A 147 -0.79 11.48 -0.49
N THR A 148 -1.58 10.41 -0.62
CA THR A 148 -2.51 10.20 -1.73
C THR A 148 -3.93 9.97 -1.22
N THR A 149 -4.89 9.97 -2.14
CA THR A 149 -6.26 9.54 -1.88
C THR A 149 -6.32 8.04 -1.62
N TYR A 150 -7.12 7.63 -0.62
CA TYR A 150 -7.31 6.23 -0.25
C TYR A 150 -8.63 5.66 -0.80
N ILE A 151 -8.54 4.51 -1.46
CA ILE A 151 -9.69 3.74 -1.95
C ILE A 151 -10.67 3.35 -0.83
N GLU A 152 -10.18 3.17 0.39
CA GLU A 152 -10.97 2.90 1.59
C GLU A 152 -11.98 4.03 1.89
N SER A 153 -11.71 5.25 1.41
CA SER A 153 -12.63 6.38 1.52
C SER A 153 -13.96 6.14 0.79
N ALA A 154 -14.00 5.20 -0.17
CA ALA A 154 -15.24 4.80 -0.84
C ALA A 154 -16.31 4.32 0.16
N ALA A 155 -15.91 3.61 1.22
CA ALA A 155 -16.85 3.19 2.27
C ALA A 155 -17.43 4.40 3.03
N GLY A 156 -16.61 5.41 3.33
CA GLY A 156 -17.07 6.66 3.94
C GLY A 156 -18.03 7.45 3.03
N VAL A 157 -17.77 7.45 1.72
CA VAL A 157 -18.65 8.04 0.71
C VAL A 157 -19.98 7.28 0.61
N ALA A 158 -19.95 5.95 0.70
CA ALA A 158 -21.13 5.09 0.70
C ALA A 158 -22.08 5.39 1.88
N GLU A 159 -21.50 5.68 3.06
CA GLU A 159 -22.24 6.07 4.27
C GLU A 159 -22.68 7.56 4.28
N GLY A 160 -22.40 8.32 3.21
CA GLY A 160 -22.88 9.69 3.02
C GLY A 160 -21.82 10.79 3.17
N GLY A 161 -20.54 10.44 3.39
CA GLY A 161 -19.41 11.36 3.42
C GLY A 161 -19.03 11.93 2.05
N ARG A 162 -19.94 12.69 1.42
CA ARG A 162 -19.80 13.16 0.02
C ARG A 162 -19.25 14.59 -0.12
N THR A 163 -18.80 15.20 0.97
CA THR A 163 -18.29 16.58 0.98
C THR A 163 -16.83 16.64 1.44
N GLY A 164 -16.09 17.63 0.96
CA GLY A 164 -14.72 17.88 1.40
C GLY A 164 -14.60 18.18 2.90
N LEU A 165 -15.69 18.62 3.55
CA LEU A 165 -15.73 18.83 5.00
C LEU A 165 -15.43 17.54 5.77
N SER A 166 -15.91 16.39 5.29
CA SER A 166 -15.61 15.08 5.90
C SER A 166 -14.11 14.80 5.90
N ALA A 167 -13.43 15.07 4.78
CA ALA A 167 -11.98 14.91 4.67
C ALA A 167 -11.23 15.90 5.58
N VAL A 168 -11.66 17.16 5.64
CA VAL A 168 -11.06 18.18 6.53
C VAL A 168 -11.21 17.81 8.00
N VAL A 169 -12.41 17.42 8.43
CA VAL A 169 -12.65 16.99 9.82
C VAL A 169 -11.83 15.75 10.15
N THR A 170 -11.77 14.77 9.24
CA THR A 170 -10.93 13.58 9.42
C THR A 170 -9.47 13.97 9.57
N GLY A 171 -8.94 14.84 8.71
CA GLY A 171 -7.56 15.35 8.80
C GLY A 171 -7.27 16.09 10.10
N LEU A 172 -8.20 16.93 10.59
CA LEU A 172 -8.06 17.62 11.87
C LEU A 172 -8.04 16.63 13.05
N LEU A 173 -8.91 15.61 13.03
CA LEU A 173 -8.92 14.55 14.04
C LEU A 173 -7.61 13.74 14.02
N PHE A 174 -7.09 13.42 12.83
CA PHE A 174 -5.77 12.78 12.70
C PHE A 174 -4.63 13.67 13.20
N GLY A 175 -4.74 14.99 13.03
CA GLY A 175 -3.83 15.96 13.63
C GLY A 175 -3.82 15.87 15.17
N LEU A 176 -4.99 15.67 15.79
CA LEU A 176 -5.08 15.41 17.24
C LEU A 176 -4.54 14.02 17.60
N CYS A 177 -4.71 13.02 16.74
CA CYS A 177 -4.15 11.68 16.94
C CYS A 177 -2.62 11.67 16.99
N ALA A 178 -1.93 12.66 16.41
CA ALA A 178 -0.47 12.77 16.45
C ALA A 178 0.08 12.79 17.89
N PHE A 179 -0.69 13.32 18.85
CA PHE A 179 -0.32 13.31 20.26
C PHE A 179 -0.43 11.94 20.93
N PHE A 180 -1.20 11.04 20.34
CA PHE A 180 -1.37 9.65 20.77
C PHE A 180 -0.44 8.70 20.01
N ALA A 181 0.66 9.21 19.44
CA ALA A 181 1.67 8.43 18.72
C ALA A 181 2.13 7.17 19.49
N PRO A 182 2.35 7.18 20.83
CA PRO A 182 2.74 5.96 21.55
C PRO A 182 1.67 4.84 21.49
N LEU A 183 0.39 5.20 21.55
CA LEU A 183 -0.71 4.23 21.41
C LEU A 183 -0.82 3.71 19.98
N ILE A 184 -0.64 4.59 18.99
CA ILE A 184 -0.65 4.19 17.57
C ILE A 184 0.52 3.26 17.28
N GLN A 185 1.70 3.53 17.84
CA GLN A 185 2.88 2.65 17.74
C GLN A 185 2.69 1.31 18.46
N MET A 186 1.93 1.25 19.56
CA MET A 186 1.60 -0.03 20.21
C MET A 186 0.82 -0.97 19.26
N ILE A 187 -0.06 -0.40 18.43
CA ILE A 187 -0.92 -1.12 17.48
C ILE A 187 -0.16 -1.39 16.16
N GLY A 188 0.51 -0.37 15.62
CA GLY A 188 1.12 -0.37 14.29
C GLY A 188 2.64 -0.51 14.25
N GLY A 189 3.33 -0.56 15.40
CA GLY A 189 4.80 -0.60 15.48
C GLY A 189 5.43 -1.93 15.08
N GLY A 190 4.63 -2.96 14.89
CA GLY A 190 5.07 -4.28 14.44
C GLY A 190 5.77 -5.09 15.53
N TYR A 191 5.74 -6.40 15.38
CA TYR A 191 6.47 -7.37 16.17
C TYR A 191 7.78 -7.70 15.46
N ARG A 192 8.91 -7.44 16.12
CA ARG A 192 10.24 -7.66 15.57
C ARG A 192 10.60 -9.15 15.62
N LEU A 193 10.85 -9.74 14.46
CA LEU A 193 11.39 -11.08 14.30
C LEU A 193 12.87 -10.98 13.95
N GLN A 194 13.72 -11.62 14.76
CA GLN A 194 15.14 -11.74 14.44
C GLN A 194 15.34 -12.59 13.19
N ASN A 195 16.29 -12.19 12.35
CA ASN A 195 16.56 -12.85 11.07
C ASN A 195 16.87 -14.34 11.15
N ALA A 196 17.63 -14.76 12.17
CA ALA A 196 17.89 -16.17 12.40
C ALA A 196 16.60 -16.99 12.60
N ALA A 197 15.57 -16.42 13.23
CA ALA A 197 14.29 -17.09 13.46
C ALA A 197 13.39 -17.07 12.21
N HIS A 198 13.37 -15.97 11.46
CA HIS A 198 12.60 -15.88 10.21
C HIS A 198 13.15 -16.83 9.14
N TYR A 199 14.47 -16.84 8.93
CA TYR A 199 15.08 -17.76 7.98
C TYR A 199 15.07 -19.22 8.46
N GLY A 200 15.02 -19.49 9.78
CA GLY A 200 14.79 -20.83 10.30
C GLY A 200 13.48 -21.46 9.80
N LEU A 201 12.42 -20.66 9.63
CA LEU A 201 11.16 -21.12 9.05
C LEU A 201 11.30 -21.49 7.56
N PHE A 202 12.14 -20.78 6.81
CA PHE A 202 12.42 -21.08 5.41
C PHE A 202 13.41 -22.24 5.23
N VAL A 203 14.39 -22.41 6.14
CA VAL A 203 15.33 -23.54 6.15
C VAL A 203 14.59 -24.86 6.28
N ASN A 204 13.58 -24.92 7.15
CA ASN A 204 12.71 -26.10 7.29
C ASN A 204 11.89 -26.40 6.02
N SER A 205 11.76 -25.43 5.11
CA SER A 205 11.11 -25.58 3.80
C SER A 205 12.10 -25.86 2.65
N GLY A 206 13.38 -26.08 2.96
CA GLY A 206 14.43 -26.40 1.98
C GLY A 206 15.15 -25.18 1.39
N PHE A 207 14.98 -23.98 1.97
CA PHE A 207 15.66 -22.76 1.54
C PHE A 207 17.00 -22.58 2.26
N THR A 208 18.08 -22.35 1.52
CA THR A 208 19.40 -22.04 2.10
C THR A 208 19.59 -20.52 2.19
N PRO A 209 19.53 -19.91 3.39
CA PRO A 209 19.70 -18.48 3.53
C PRO A 209 21.14 -18.04 3.17
N PRO A 210 21.33 -16.88 2.54
CA PRO A 210 22.65 -16.28 2.31
C PRO A 210 23.41 -16.08 3.64
N ALA A 211 24.70 -16.40 3.67
CA ALA A 211 25.52 -16.38 4.89
C ALA A 211 25.61 -15.00 5.57
N ASP A 212 25.43 -13.92 4.80
CA ASP A 212 25.56 -12.53 5.24
C ASP A 212 24.37 -12.02 6.08
N LEU A 213 23.26 -12.76 6.09
CA LEU A 213 22.01 -12.40 6.79
C LEU A 213 21.81 -13.13 8.13
N ILE A 214 22.81 -13.91 8.54
CA ILE A 214 22.84 -14.73 9.76
C ILE A 214 23.24 -13.94 11.03
N PRO A 215 24.04 -12.85 10.99
CA PRO A 215 24.33 -12.08 12.20
C PRO A 215 23.09 -11.40 12.81
N PRO A 216 22.94 -11.35 14.14
CA PRO A 216 21.88 -10.57 14.78
C PRO A 216 22.05 -9.07 14.49
N GLY A 217 21.02 -8.44 13.92
CA GLY A 217 20.99 -7.00 13.61
C GLY A 217 21.07 -6.64 12.12
N THR A 218 21.40 -7.58 11.23
CA THR A 218 21.35 -7.38 9.78
C THR A 218 20.04 -7.93 9.21
N GLY A 219 19.02 -7.08 9.13
CA GLY A 219 17.82 -7.29 8.31
C GLY A 219 16.54 -7.70 9.03
N ASP A 220 16.38 -7.39 10.33
CA ASP A 220 15.20 -7.76 11.12
C ASP A 220 13.87 -7.50 10.40
N TYR A 221 12.96 -8.47 10.49
CA TYR A 221 11.66 -8.39 9.85
C TYR A 221 10.59 -7.96 10.84
N PHE A 222 9.79 -6.97 10.45
CA PHE A 222 8.62 -6.55 11.21
C PHE A 222 7.37 -7.23 10.63
N VAL A 223 6.63 -7.91 11.49
CA VAL A 223 5.29 -8.40 11.16
C VAL A 223 4.26 -7.57 11.92
N TYR A 224 3.08 -7.35 11.35
CA TYR A 224 2.07 -6.46 11.93
C TYR A 224 0.83 -7.24 12.37
N PRO A 225 0.92 -8.06 13.44
CA PRO A 225 -0.12 -9.04 13.74
C PRO A 225 -1.46 -8.42 14.16
N ILE A 226 -1.43 -7.21 14.74
CA ILE A 226 -2.65 -6.52 15.20
C ILE A 226 -3.48 -5.99 14.01
N THR A 227 -2.82 -5.46 12.98
CA THR A 227 -3.49 -4.85 11.82
C THR A 227 -3.65 -5.80 10.64
N ALA A 228 -2.83 -6.85 10.54
CA ALA A 228 -2.84 -7.79 9.41
C ALA A 228 -4.22 -8.40 9.16
N GLY A 229 -4.93 -8.85 10.20
CA GLY A 229 -6.27 -9.43 10.04
C GLY A 229 -7.28 -8.46 9.41
N ALA A 230 -7.26 -7.20 9.86
CA ALA A 230 -8.09 -6.14 9.30
C ALA A 230 -7.73 -5.86 7.83
N LEU A 231 -6.44 -5.78 7.49
CA LEU A 231 -5.98 -5.55 6.12
C LEU A 231 -6.37 -6.67 5.15
N VAL A 232 -6.40 -7.93 5.59
CA VAL A 232 -6.90 -9.05 4.78
C VAL A 232 -8.38 -8.87 4.45
N ILE A 233 -9.19 -8.46 5.44
CA ILE A 233 -10.61 -8.19 5.23
C ILE A 233 -10.80 -6.98 4.30
N VAL A 234 -10.06 -5.90 4.49
CA VAL A 234 -10.10 -4.72 3.59
C VAL A 234 -9.75 -5.14 2.15
N GLY A 235 -8.69 -5.92 1.96
CA GLY A 235 -8.32 -6.46 0.64
C GLY A 235 -9.44 -7.28 0.00
N SER A 236 -10.18 -8.08 0.79
CA SER A 236 -11.35 -8.83 0.29
C SER A 236 -12.49 -7.90 -0.15
N LEU A 237 -12.69 -6.77 0.52
CA LEU A 237 -13.70 -5.78 0.14
C LEU A 237 -13.33 -5.07 -1.17
N MET A 238 -12.04 -4.79 -1.37
CA MET A 238 -11.51 -4.17 -2.58
C MET A 238 -11.59 -5.07 -3.81
N MET A 239 -11.70 -6.40 -3.63
CA MET A 239 -11.89 -7.34 -4.73
C MET A 239 -13.18 -7.11 -5.53
N LYS A 240 -14.13 -6.33 -5.00
CA LYS A 240 -15.36 -5.98 -5.71
C LYS A 240 -15.09 -5.25 -7.02
N THR A 241 -14.10 -4.36 -7.07
CA THR A 241 -13.73 -3.57 -8.26
C THR A 241 -13.21 -4.44 -9.40
N VAL A 242 -12.70 -5.63 -9.08
CA VAL A 242 -12.24 -6.60 -10.10
C VAL A 242 -13.42 -7.11 -10.96
N ARG A 243 -14.65 -7.05 -10.44
CA ARG A 243 -15.85 -7.43 -11.21
C ARG A 243 -16.22 -6.42 -12.29
N ASP A 244 -15.74 -5.19 -12.19
CA ASP A 244 -16.07 -4.12 -13.13
C ASP A 244 -15.17 -4.16 -14.38
N ILE A 245 -14.19 -5.06 -14.41
CA ILE A 245 -13.31 -5.30 -15.56
C ILE A 245 -14.08 -6.11 -16.63
N HIS A 246 -14.04 -5.66 -17.88
CA HIS A 246 -14.63 -6.38 -19.02
C HIS A 246 -13.82 -7.62 -19.41
N TRP A 247 -14.02 -8.71 -18.68
CA TRP A 247 -13.30 -9.97 -18.88
C TRP A 247 -13.51 -10.63 -20.25
N ASP A 248 -14.61 -10.30 -20.95
CA ASP A 248 -14.88 -10.79 -22.31
C ASP A 248 -13.98 -10.14 -23.37
N ASN A 249 -13.42 -8.95 -23.09
CA ASN A 249 -12.53 -8.26 -24.01
C ASN A 249 -11.07 -8.60 -23.72
N PHE A 250 -10.47 -9.43 -24.58
CA PHE A 250 -9.05 -9.81 -24.47
C PHE A 250 -8.08 -8.62 -24.42
N GLU A 251 -8.44 -7.47 -25.02
CA GLU A 251 -7.60 -6.25 -24.98
C GLU A 251 -7.47 -5.66 -23.57
N GLU A 252 -8.42 -5.94 -22.68
CA GLU A 252 -8.48 -5.42 -21.31
C GLU A 252 -8.21 -6.52 -20.29
N ALA A 253 -8.74 -7.73 -20.53
CA ALA A 253 -8.64 -8.87 -19.63
C ALA A 253 -7.19 -9.35 -19.42
N LEU A 254 -6.40 -9.51 -20.48
CA LEU A 254 -5.02 -10.02 -20.35
C LEU A 254 -4.11 -9.02 -19.61
N PRO A 255 -4.10 -7.71 -19.94
CA PRO A 255 -3.35 -6.72 -19.17
C PRO A 255 -3.75 -6.66 -17.70
N ALA A 256 -5.05 -6.65 -17.40
CA ALA A 256 -5.55 -6.64 -16.03
C ALA A 256 -5.10 -7.88 -15.25
N PHE A 257 -5.20 -9.06 -15.87
CA PHE A 257 -4.73 -10.32 -15.28
C PHE A 257 -3.23 -10.28 -14.98
N LEU A 258 -2.41 -9.86 -15.96
CA LEU A 258 -0.95 -9.78 -15.79
C LEU A 258 -0.55 -8.78 -14.72
N THR A 259 -1.25 -7.66 -14.58
CA THR A 259 -1.03 -6.73 -13.46
C THR A 259 -1.37 -7.37 -12.14
N MET A 260 -2.56 -7.96 -12.02
CA MET A 260 -3.06 -8.50 -10.75
C MET A 260 -2.22 -9.68 -10.23
N VAL A 261 -1.75 -10.53 -11.13
CA VAL A 261 -0.87 -11.67 -10.81
C VAL A 261 0.60 -11.26 -10.71
N GLY A 262 1.02 -10.28 -11.51
CA GLY A 262 2.41 -9.79 -11.54
C GLY A 262 2.85 -9.17 -10.23
N ILE A 263 1.98 -8.39 -9.57
CA ILE A 263 2.30 -7.74 -8.28
C ILE A 263 2.71 -8.75 -7.20
N PRO A 264 1.89 -9.75 -6.81
CA PRO A 264 2.24 -10.69 -5.75
C PRO A 264 3.40 -11.62 -6.14
N LEU A 265 3.53 -11.99 -7.42
CA LEU A 265 4.63 -12.87 -7.86
C LEU A 265 5.99 -12.17 -7.86
N THR A 266 6.03 -10.87 -8.09
CA THR A 266 7.27 -10.08 -8.11
C THR A 266 7.55 -9.34 -6.81
N TYR A 267 6.62 -9.36 -5.85
CA TYR A 267 6.66 -8.56 -4.63
C TYR A 267 6.87 -7.06 -4.90
N ASN A 268 6.42 -6.58 -6.06
CA ASN A 268 6.64 -5.20 -6.49
C ASN A 268 5.47 -4.70 -7.34
N ILE A 269 4.81 -3.63 -6.85
CA ILE A 269 3.64 -3.05 -7.50
C ILE A 269 4.00 -2.51 -8.89
N SER A 270 5.13 -1.81 -9.01
CA SER A 270 5.57 -1.20 -10.26
C SER A 270 5.88 -2.24 -11.33
N HIS A 271 6.42 -3.41 -10.96
CA HIS A 271 6.65 -4.50 -11.93
C HIS A 271 5.33 -5.06 -12.47
N GLY A 272 4.33 -5.28 -11.60
CA GLY A 272 3.01 -5.73 -12.04
C GLY A 272 2.30 -4.72 -12.94
N ILE A 273 2.34 -3.43 -12.59
CA ILE A 273 1.82 -2.35 -13.44
C ILE A 273 2.55 -2.33 -14.80
N GLY A 274 3.89 -2.50 -14.79
CA GLY A 274 4.70 -2.57 -16.00
C GLY A 274 4.30 -3.71 -16.94
N PHE A 275 4.06 -4.91 -16.43
CA PHE A 275 3.54 -6.02 -17.24
C PHE A 275 2.18 -5.71 -17.87
N GLY A 276 1.30 -5.03 -17.13
CA GLY A 276 0.02 -4.54 -17.64
C GLY A 276 0.17 -3.59 -18.82
N PHE A 277 1.00 -2.56 -18.71
CA PHE A 277 1.16 -1.60 -19.80
C PHE A 277 1.85 -2.17 -21.03
N ILE A 278 2.90 -2.95 -20.83
CA ILE A 278 3.61 -3.60 -21.95
C ILE A 278 2.64 -4.52 -22.71
N SER A 279 1.85 -5.34 -21.99
CA SER A 279 0.87 -6.21 -22.64
C SER A 279 -0.26 -5.42 -23.30
N TYR A 280 -0.81 -4.40 -22.64
CA TYR A 280 -1.87 -3.56 -23.21
C TYR A 280 -1.44 -2.89 -24.52
N THR A 281 -0.26 -2.26 -24.51
CA THR A 281 0.27 -1.58 -25.70
C THR A 281 0.62 -2.58 -26.79
N ALA A 282 1.23 -3.73 -26.46
CA ALA A 282 1.55 -4.77 -27.43
C ALA A 282 0.29 -5.36 -28.10
N ILE A 283 -0.78 -5.63 -27.35
CA ILE A 283 -2.04 -6.15 -27.90
C ILE A 283 -2.70 -5.12 -28.83
N LYS A 284 -2.77 -3.85 -28.40
CA LYS A 284 -3.34 -2.78 -29.23
C LYS A 284 -2.53 -2.54 -30.51
N LEU A 285 -1.21 -2.67 -30.43
CA LEU A 285 -0.29 -2.63 -31.58
C LEU A 285 -0.59 -3.79 -32.54
N ALA A 286 -0.67 -5.02 -32.03
CA ALA A 286 -0.93 -6.22 -32.83
C ALA A 286 -2.30 -6.21 -33.52
N ARG A 287 -3.31 -5.61 -32.89
CA ARG A 287 -4.67 -5.47 -33.46
C ARG A 287 -4.83 -4.27 -34.41
N GLY A 288 -3.74 -3.55 -34.72
CA GLY A 288 -3.77 -2.40 -35.61
C GLY A 288 -4.44 -1.14 -35.03
N LYS A 289 -4.72 -1.12 -33.72
CA LYS A 289 -5.45 -0.05 -33.02
C LYS A 289 -4.52 1.05 -32.49
N PHE A 290 -3.50 1.43 -33.27
CA PHE A 290 -2.42 2.33 -32.85
C PHE A 290 -2.91 3.69 -32.31
N ARG A 291 -3.98 4.23 -32.91
CA ARG A 291 -4.54 5.54 -32.59
C ARG A 291 -5.42 5.57 -31.35
N GLN A 292 -5.82 4.41 -30.80
CA GLN A 292 -6.66 4.34 -29.60
C GLN A 292 -5.83 4.46 -28.31
N VAL A 293 -4.51 4.35 -28.39
CA VAL A 293 -3.61 4.39 -27.24
C VAL A 293 -2.96 5.76 -27.18
N HIS A 294 -3.06 6.41 -26.02
CA HIS A 294 -2.42 7.70 -25.79
C HIS A 294 -0.89 7.57 -25.91
N PRO A 295 -0.17 8.51 -26.56
CA PRO A 295 1.29 8.43 -26.76
C PRO A 295 2.09 8.16 -25.49
N LEU A 296 1.64 8.71 -24.37
CA LEU A 296 2.24 8.49 -23.05
C LEU A 296 2.33 7.01 -22.67
N MET A 297 1.33 6.19 -23.03
CA MET A 297 1.30 4.77 -22.71
C MET A 297 2.41 4.00 -23.42
N TYR A 298 2.72 4.37 -24.67
CA TYR A 298 3.85 3.77 -25.40
C TYR A 298 5.18 4.16 -24.75
N PHE A 299 5.33 5.43 -24.36
CA PHE A 299 6.53 5.90 -23.66
C PHE A 299 6.71 5.17 -22.33
N VAL A 300 5.67 5.07 -21.51
CA VAL A 300 5.70 4.36 -20.22
C VAL A 300 5.99 2.87 -20.40
N SER A 301 5.37 2.22 -21.40
CA SER A 301 5.63 0.82 -21.71
C SER A 301 7.07 0.58 -22.14
N LEU A 302 7.63 1.48 -22.95
CA LEU A 302 9.03 1.42 -23.37
C LEU A 302 9.98 1.62 -22.18
N ALA A 303 9.68 2.56 -21.28
CA ALA A 303 10.46 2.80 -20.08
C ALA A 303 10.49 1.56 -19.16
N PHE A 304 9.35 0.92 -18.94
CA PHE A 304 9.29 -0.33 -18.19
C PHE A 304 10.02 -1.48 -18.87
N LEU A 305 9.89 -1.59 -20.20
CA LEU A 305 10.59 -2.62 -20.96
C LEU A 305 12.12 -2.46 -20.85
N LEU A 306 12.62 -1.23 -20.96
CA LEU A 306 14.04 -0.93 -20.72
C LEU A 306 14.44 -1.22 -19.28
N SER A 307 13.61 -0.86 -18.30
CA SER A 307 13.86 -1.17 -16.89
C SER A 307 14.02 -2.67 -16.65
N PHE A 308 13.16 -3.51 -17.24
CA PHE A 308 13.24 -4.96 -17.05
C PHE A 308 14.47 -5.57 -17.71
N ILE A 309 14.85 -5.07 -18.89
CA ILE A 309 16.08 -5.51 -19.58
C ILE A 309 17.33 -5.13 -18.78
N LEU A 310 17.36 -3.91 -18.22
CA LEU A 310 18.48 -3.42 -17.41
C LEU A 310 18.57 -4.13 -16.05
N ALA A 311 17.43 -4.40 -15.41
CA ALA A 311 17.38 -5.12 -14.14
C ALA A 311 17.75 -6.62 -14.27
N SER A 312 17.71 -7.17 -15.48
CA SER A 312 18.11 -8.55 -15.79
C SER A 312 19.63 -8.74 -15.96
N LYS A 313 20.43 -7.68 -15.85
CA LYS A 313 21.89 -7.72 -15.91
C LYS A 313 22.50 -7.47 -14.53
#